data_AF-A0A1V0ABP2-F1
#
_entry.id   AF-A0A1V0ABP2-F1
#
_cell.length_a   1.000
_cell.length_b   1.000
_cell.length_c   1.000
_cell.angle_alpha   90.00
_cell.angle_beta   90.00
_cell.angle_gamma   90.00
#
_symmetry.space_group_name_H-M   'P 1'
#
loop_
_entity.id
_entity.type
_entity.pdbx_description
1 polymer ?
#
loop_
_entity_poly.entity_id
_entity_poly.type
_entity_poly.pdbx_seq_one_letter_code
_entity_poly.pdbx_strand_id
1 'polypeptide(L)'
;MTIDQLDPTPLWVQLAAIIRDRIKAGDYAPRQPLPSESQMQQEFGIARGTVRRAMRALAEEGWTVTVQGRGSFVAPQESWPKDA
;
A
#
# COMPACT_ATOMS: atom_id res chain seq x y z
N MET A 1 0.23 -11.04 6.95
CA MET A 1 -0.83 -10.31 7.67
C MET A 1 -2.05 -10.20 6.78
N THR A 2 -3.25 -10.44 7.33
CA THR A 2 -4.55 -10.42 6.63
C THR A 2 -5.39 -9.26 7.15
N ILE A 3 -6.36 -8.78 6.37
CA ILE A 3 -7.32 -7.75 6.79
C ILE A 3 -8.41 -8.39 7.65
N ASP A 4 -8.71 -7.79 8.80
CA ASP A 4 -9.83 -8.17 9.67
C ASP A 4 -11.00 -7.18 9.49
N GLN A 5 -12.15 -7.69 9.07
CA GLN A 5 -13.35 -6.88 8.84
C GLN A 5 -14.14 -6.57 10.11
N LEU A 6 -13.90 -7.30 11.21
CA LEU A 6 -14.55 -7.11 12.49
C LEU A 6 -13.74 -6.20 13.43
N ASP A 7 -12.48 -5.96 13.10
CA ASP A 7 -11.64 -5.00 13.81
C ASP A 7 -12.14 -3.55 13.61
N PRO A 8 -12.17 -2.71 14.66
CA PRO A 8 -12.64 -1.33 14.56
C PRO A 8 -11.75 -0.43 13.70
N THR A 9 -10.52 -0.87 13.37
CA THR A 9 -9.60 -0.13 12.51
C THR A 9 -10.12 -0.12 11.08
N PRO A 10 -10.20 1.05 10.42
CA PRO A 10 -10.66 1.11 9.04
C PRO A 10 -9.83 0.23 8.10
N LEU A 11 -10.48 -0.52 7.20
CA LEU A 11 -9.82 -1.46 6.29
C LEU A 11 -8.68 -0.85 5.45
N TRP A 12 -8.80 0.43 5.08
CA TRP A 12 -7.75 1.12 4.34
C TRP A 12 -6.49 1.36 5.18
N VAL A 13 -6.63 1.56 6.50
CA VAL A 13 -5.50 1.68 7.44
C VAL A 13 -4.82 0.34 7.59
N GLN A 14 -5.60 -0.73 7.75
CA GLN A 14 -5.05 -2.10 7.82
C GLN A 14 -4.29 -2.47 6.54
N LEU A 15 -4.87 -2.20 5.36
CA LEU A 15 -4.18 -2.43 4.09
C LEU A 15 -2.89 -1.61 3.98
N ALA A 16 -2.92 -0.32 4.35
CA ALA A 16 -1.73 0.53 4.31
C ALA A 16 -0.62 -0.03 5.21
N ALA A 17 -0.96 -0.48 6.42
CA ALA A 17 -0.02 -1.12 7.34
C ALA A 17 0.58 -2.40 6.74
N ILE A 18 -0.24 -3.28 6.16
CA ILE A 18 0.22 -4.53 5.52
C ILE A 18 1.20 -4.23 4.38
N ILE A 19 0.88 -3.28 3.50
CA ILE A 19 1.75 -2.93 2.38
C ILE A 19 3.05 -2.29 2.87
N ARG A 20 2.98 -1.41 3.88
CA ARG A 20 4.15 -0.81 4.51
C ARG A 20 5.08 -1.87 5.10
N ASP A 21 4.53 -2.84 5.81
CA ASP A 21 5.31 -3.92 6.43
C ASP A 21 5.95 -4.81 5.36
N ARG A 22 5.26 -5.10 4.25
CA ARG A 22 5.84 -5.80 3.10
C ARG A 22 6.98 -5.02 2.42
N ILE A 23 6.86 -3.69 2.32
CA ILE A 23 7.95 -2.83 1.82
C ILE A 23 9.16 -2.90 2.78
N LYS A 24 8.92 -2.76 4.10
CA LYS A 24 9.97 -2.84 5.13
C LYS A 24 10.64 -4.21 5.16
N ALA A 25 9.90 -5.29 4.93
CA ALA A 25 10.41 -6.65 4.88
C ALA A 25 11.20 -6.96 3.60
N GLY A 26 11.09 -6.12 2.56
CA GLY A 26 11.76 -6.31 1.27
C GLY A 26 10.96 -7.16 0.27
N ASP A 27 9.73 -7.57 0.60
CA ASP A 27 8.83 -8.26 -0.33
C ASP A 27 8.51 -7.37 -1.55
N TYR A 28 8.46 -6.05 -1.32
CA TYR A 28 8.35 -5.05 -2.37
C TYR A 28 9.60 -4.17 -2.39
N ALA A 29 10.47 -4.42 -3.37
CA ALA A 29 11.72 -3.68 -3.49
C ALA A 29 11.49 -2.22 -3.93
N PRO A 30 12.36 -1.28 -3.52
CA PRO A 30 12.31 0.11 -3.97
C PRO A 30 12.25 0.21 -5.50
N ARG A 31 11.46 1.18 -6.00
CA ARG A 31 11.28 1.46 -7.44
C ARG A 31 10.62 0.32 -8.24
N GLN A 32 10.15 -0.76 -7.60
CA GLN A 32 9.38 -1.81 -8.26
C GLN A 32 7.88 -1.51 -8.26
N PRO A 33 7.14 -2.01 -9.26
CA PRO A 33 5.69 -1.88 -9.28
C PRO A 33 5.05 -2.68 -8.15
N LEU A 34 4.03 -2.09 -7.55
CA LEU A 34 3.13 -2.78 -6.63
C LEU A 34 2.03 -3.50 -7.40
N PRO A 35 1.35 -4.48 -6.78
CA PRO A 35 0.14 -5.06 -7.34
C PRO A 35 -0.86 -3.96 -7.74
N SER A 36 -1.56 -4.17 -8.85
CA SER A 36 -2.61 -3.26 -9.29
C SER A 36 -3.76 -3.20 -8.28
N GLU A 37 -4.57 -2.13 -8.34
CA GLU A 37 -5.76 -2.00 -7.49
C GLU A 37 -6.64 -3.26 -7.57
N SER A 38 -6.89 -3.77 -8.78
CA SER A 38 -7.71 -4.97 -9.00
C SER A 38 -7.10 -6.22 -8.37
N GLN A 39 -5.78 -6.39 -8.41
CA GLN A 39 -5.10 -7.51 -7.76
C GLN A 39 -5.21 -7.41 -6.24
N MET A 40 -5.03 -6.22 -5.66
CA MET A 40 -5.21 -6.01 -4.22
C MET A 40 -6.67 -6.24 -3.79
N GLN A 41 -7.64 -5.85 -4.62
CA GLN A 41 -9.05 -6.17 -4.33
C GLN A 41 -9.29 -7.68 -4.27
N GLN A 42 -8.72 -8.44 -5.21
CA GLN A 42 -8.84 -9.90 -5.24
C GLN A 42 -8.09 -10.56 -4.07
N GLU A 43 -6.89 -10.10 -3.76
CA GLU A 43 -6.05 -10.64 -2.67
C GLU A 43 -6.67 -10.40 -1.30
N PHE A 44 -7.17 -9.18 -1.05
CA PHE A 44 -7.63 -8.76 0.27
C PHE A 44 -9.16 -8.74 0.43
N GLY A 45 -9.93 -8.97 -0.64
CA GLY A 45 -11.39 -9.00 -0.59
C GLY A 45 -12.04 -7.66 -0.26
N ILE A 46 -11.38 -6.53 -0.56
CA ILE A 46 -11.86 -5.19 -0.21
C ILE A 46 -12.28 -4.36 -1.43
N ALA A 47 -13.12 -3.35 -1.20
CA ALA A 47 -13.59 -2.46 -2.25
C ALA A 47 -12.46 -1.62 -2.86
N ARG A 48 -12.57 -1.32 -4.16
CA ARG A 48 -11.61 -0.49 -4.91
C ARG A 48 -11.35 0.87 -4.26
N GLY A 49 -12.38 1.52 -3.74
CA GLY A 49 -12.26 2.79 -3.03
C GLY A 49 -11.38 2.70 -1.79
N THR A 50 -11.45 1.58 -1.07
CA THR A 50 -10.61 1.29 0.10
C THR A 50 -9.16 1.09 -0.30
N VAL A 51 -8.90 0.32 -1.36
CA VAL A 51 -7.54 0.15 -1.93
C VAL A 51 -6.95 1.50 -2.34
N ARG A 52 -7.71 2.29 -3.10
CA ARG A 52 -7.30 3.64 -3.54
C ARG A 52 -6.94 4.54 -2.36
N ARG A 53 -7.75 4.50 -1.31
CA ARG A 53 -7.51 5.30 -0.10
C ARG A 53 -6.22 4.85 0.60
N ALA A 54 -5.98 3.55 0.73
CA ALA A 54 -4.75 3.02 1.32
C ALA A 54 -3.51 3.43 0.50
N MET A 55 -3.56 3.27 -0.83
CA MET A 55 -2.47 3.66 -1.73
C MET A 55 -2.20 5.17 -1.68
N ARG A 56 -3.25 5.99 -1.59
CA ARG A 56 -3.09 7.43 -1.43
C ARG A 56 -2.41 7.78 -0.10
N ALA A 57 -2.82 7.17 1.00
CA ALA A 57 -2.18 7.39 2.30
C ALA A 57 -0.69 7.02 2.26
N LEU A 58 -0.35 5.86 1.69
CA LEU A 58 1.05 5.44 1.53
C LEU A 58 1.86 6.39 0.64
N ALA A 59 1.24 6.99 -0.37
CA ALA A 59 1.89 7.99 -1.21
C ALA A 59 2.12 9.31 -0.46
N GLU A 60 1.14 9.76 0.32
CA GLU A 60 1.25 10.96 1.17
C GLU A 60 2.32 10.78 2.26
N GLU A 61 2.50 9.56 2.76
CA GLU A 61 3.55 9.20 3.74
C GLU A 61 4.94 8.99 3.12
N GLY A 62 5.06 8.92 1.79
CA GLY A 62 6.34 8.72 1.10
C GLY A 62 6.78 7.26 0.93
N TRP A 63 5.92 6.28 1.18
CA TRP A 63 6.21 4.86 0.95
C TRP A 63 6.03 4.45 -0.51
N THR A 64 5.12 5.11 -1.24
CA THR A 64 4.77 4.74 -2.62
C THR A 64 4.67 5.97 -3.51
N VAL A 65 4.74 5.74 -4.82
CA VAL A 65 4.52 6.78 -5.84
C VAL A 65 3.55 6.25 -6.88
N THR A 66 2.47 6.99 -7.13
CA THR A 66 1.51 6.67 -8.18
C THR A 66 1.88 7.39 -9.47
N VAL A 67 2.10 6.64 -10.53
CA VAL A 67 2.35 7.17 -11.87
C VAL A 67 1.09 6.97 -12.71
N GLN A 68 0.48 8.08 -13.13
CA GLN A 68 -0.75 8.05 -13.92
C GLN A 68 -0.57 7.20 -15.19
N GLY A 69 -1.48 6.25 -15.39
CA GLY A 69 -1.45 5.30 -16.52
C GLY A 69 -0.42 4.17 -16.39
N ARG A 70 0.40 4.13 -15.33
CA ARG A 70 1.40 3.06 -15.10
C ARG A 70 1.23 2.29 -13.79
N GLY A 71 0.42 2.81 -12.86
CA GLY A 71 0.16 2.16 -11.57
C GLY A 71 0.97 2.75 -10.43
N SER A 72 1.11 1.99 -9.34
CA SER A 72 1.81 2.41 -8.13
C SER A 72 3.14 1.68 -8.00
N PHE A 73 4.16 2.39 -7.51
CA PHE A 73 5.51 1.87 -7.32
C PHE A 73 5.95 2.11 -5.88
N VAL A 74 6.84 1.28 -5.37
CA VAL A 74 7.52 1.56 -4.09
C VAL A 74 8.40 2.79 -4.28
N ALA A 75 8.29 3.75 -3.37
CA ALA A 75 9.11 4.94 -3.41
C ALA A 75 10.60 4.57 -3.29
N PRO A 76 11.51 5.39 -3.86
CA PRO A 76 12.93 5.24 -3.59
C PRO A 76 13.21 5.23 -2.08
N GLN A 77 14.16 4.41 -1.64
CA GLN A 77 14.43 4.22 -0.21
C GLN A 77 14.86 5.52 0.50
N GLU A 78 15.50 6.42 -0.24
CA GLU A 78 15.85 7.79 0.17
C GLU A 78 14.64 8.68 0.53
N SER A 79 13.45 8.36 0.00
CA SER A 79 12.20 9.08 0.24
C SER A 79 11.35 8.49 1.36
N TRP A 80 11.74 7.33 1.92
CA TRP A 80 10.98 6.70 2.98
C TRP A 80 10.99 7.57 4.25
N PRO A 81 9.87 7.62 4.99
CA PRO A 81 9.81 8.38 6.23
C PRO A 81 10.84 7.84 7.23
N LYS A 82 11.68 8.73 7.75
CA LYS A 82 12.84 8.39 8.59
C LYS A 82 12.48 8.07 10.05
N ASP A 83 11.22 8.27 10.44
CA ASP A 83 10.73 8.21 11.82
C ASP A 83 9.64 7.14 12.06
N ALA A 84 9.55 6.08 11.24
CA ALA A 84 8.43 5.13 11.23
C ALA A 84 8.74 3.70 11.68
#